data_AF-A0A4U5X8I3-F1
#
_entry.id   AF-A0A4U5X8I3-F1
#
_cell.length_a   1.000
_cell.length_b   1.000
_cell.length_c   1.000
_cell.angle_alpha   90.00
_cell.angle_beta   90.00
_cell.angle_gamma   90.00
#
_symmetry.space_group_name_H-M   'P 1'
#
loop_
_entity.id
_entity.type
_entity.pdbx_description
1 polymer ?
#
loop_
_entity_poly.entity_id
_entity_poly.type
_entity_poly.pdbx_seq_one_letter_code
_entity_poly.pdbx_strand_id
1 'polypeptide(L)'
;MSSGRMVAPRFAEDLPFREVNAPPAYGRQTGGPVAHLAVADAQGTVIGHVWAGASDDAAGWVVPPGLPPRSVNAGASWLRALRSGKARGLAPTALLAELAQGANDNELSHAVPGSLTEAPSLAALRERVAGD
;
A
#
# COMPACT_ATOMS: atom_id res chain seq x y z
N MET A 1 -32.18 -5.29 45.73
CA MET A 1 -30.98 -4.46 45.92
C MET A 1 -30.22 -4.45 44.61
N SER A 2 -30.31 -3.37 43.84
CA SER A 2 -29.73 -3.29 42.50
C SER A 2 -28.33 -2.67 42.60
N SER A 3 -27.28 -3.44 42.32
CA SER A 3 -25.91 -2.91 42.24
C SER A 3 -25.75 -2.16 40.93
N GLY A 4 -25.84 -0.83 41.00
CA GLY A 4 -25.49 0.06 39.89
C GLY A 4 -23.99 -0.02 39.63
N ARG A 5 -23.60 -0.56 38.47
CA ARG A 5 -22.22 -0.59 38.00
C ARG A 5 -21.80 0.86 37.72
N MET A 6 -21.08 1.47 38.66
CA MET A 6 -20.58 2.83 38.54
C MET A 6 -19.50 2.85 37.45
N VAL A 7 -19.85 3.25 36.23
CA VAL A 7 -18.87 3.49 35.16
C VAL A 7 -18.08 4.72 35.57
N ALA A 8 -16.76 4.57 35.74
CA ALA A 8 -15.92 5.71 36.08
C ALA A 8 -16.03 6.77 34.96
N PRO A 9 -16.28 8.05 35.29
CA PRO A 9 -16.63 9.09 34.31
C PRO A 9 -15.64 9.23 33.15
N ARG A 10 -14.34 8.95 33.39
CA ARG A 10 -13.28 8.92 32.37
C ARG A 10 -13.48 7.97 31.19
N PHE A 11 -14.37 6.97 31.32
CA PHE A 11 -14.70 6.04 30.21
C PHE A 11 -15.99 6.43 29.48
N ALA A 12 -16.71 7.46 29.97
CA ALA A 12 -17.92 7.99 29.35
C ALA A 12 -17.66 9.25 28.51
N GLU A 13 -16.41 9.73 28.48
CA GLU A 13 -16.00 10.86 27.64
C GLU A 13 -15.74 10.36 26.21
N ASP A 14 -16.47 10.93 25.26
CA ASP A 14 -16.12 10.85 23.84
C ASP A 14 -14.80 11.59 23.63
N LEU A 15 -13.70 10.84 23.52
CA LEU A 15 -12.39 11.37 23.15
C LEU A 15 -12.35 11.58 21.64
N PRO A 16 -12.44 12.81 21.11
CA PRO A 16 -12.29 13.02 19.69
C PRO A 16 -10.85 12.70 19.28
N PHE A 17 -10.67 11.75 18.35
CA PHE A 17 -9.38 11.54 17.70
C PHE A 17 -9.07 12.77 16.84
N ARG A 18 -8.16 13.62 17.33
CA ARG A 18 -7.66 14.77 16.60
C ARG A 18 -6.26 14.45 16.08
N GLU A 19 -6.17 14.13 14.79
CA GLU A 19 -4.89 13.97 14.11
C GLU A 19 -4.21 15.33 14.01
N VAL A 20 -3.06 15.47 14.67
CA VAL A 20 -2.29 16.73 14.72
C VAL A 20 -1.17 16.77 13.67
N ASN A 21 -0.58 15.62 13.32
CA ASN A 21 0.44 15.48 12.27
C ASN A 21 0.47 14.03 11.76
N ALA A 22 -0.01 13.82 10.55
CA ALA A 22 0.11 12.54 9.86
C ALA A 22 1.52 12.37 9.28
N PRO A 23 2.12 11.17 9.28
CA PRO A 23 3.30 10.90 8.49
C PRO A 23 3.04 11.21 7.00
N PRO A 24 4.00 11.79 6.26
CA PRO A 24 3.84 12.02 4.83
C PRO A 24 3.46 10.74 4.08
N ALA A 25 2.41 10.83 3.28
CA ALA A 25 1.94 9.74 2.43
C ALA A 25 1.57 10.29 1.05
N TYR A 26 1.73 9.46 0.02
CA TYR A 26 1.16 9.74 -1.29
C TYR A 26 -0.37 9.74 -1.24
N GLY A 27 -0.98 10.42 -2.21
CA GLY A 27 -2.40 10.29 -2.49
C GLY A 27 -2.79 8.83 -2.73
N ARG A 28 -3.95 8.42 -2.21
CA ARG A 28 -4.41 7.02 -2.30
C ARG A 28 -5.30 6.74 -3.51
N GLN A 29 -5.60 7.77 -4.29
CA GLN A 29 -6.47 7.73 -5.44
C GLN A 29 -5.87 8.60 -6.53
N THR A 30 -6.14 8.22 -7.77
CA THR A 30 -5.82 9.01 -8.96
C THR A 30 -6.93 8.81 -9.99
N GLY A 31 -7.22 9.85 -10.75
CA GLY A 31 -8.13 9.78 -11.91
C GLY A 31 -7.42 9.47 -13.22
N GLY A 32 -6.08 9.43 -13.22
CA GLY A 32 -5.26 9.21 -14.42
C GLY A 32 -4.72 7.79 -14.56
N PRO A 33 -3.92 7.55 -15.62
CA PRO A 33 -3.17 6.31 -15.79
C PRO A 33 -2.21 6.06 -14.63
N VAL A 34 -1.94 4.78 -14.38
CA VAL A 34 -1.00 4.33 -13.36
C VAL A 34 0.08 3.45 -13.98
N ALA A 35 1.33 3.67 -13.58
CA ALA A 35 2.38 2.67 -13.73
C ALA A 35 2.33 1.72 -12.53
N HIS A 36 2.58 0.44 -12.72
CA HIS A 36 2.59 -0.54 -11.65
C HIS A 36 3.61 -1.65 -11.90
N LEU A 37 4.06 -2.30 -10.82
CA LEU A 37 4.89 -3.49 -10.86
C LEU A 37 4.28 -4.57 -9.95
N ALA A 38 4.43 -5.83 -10.37
CA ALA A 38 4.02 -6.97 -9.57
C ALA A 38 5.08 -7.31 -8.52
N VAL A 39 4.62 -7.75 -7.35
CA VAL A 39 5.47 -8.22 -6.25
C VAL A 39 5.12 -9.66 -5.95
N ALA A 40 6.14 -10.52 -5.87
CA ALA A 40 6.00 -11.92 -5.52
C ALA A 40 6.60 -12.23 -4.15
N ASP A 41 6.08 -13.27 -3.49
CA ASP A 41 6.71 -13.86 -2.32
C ASP A 41 7.92 -14.74 -2.70
N ALA A 42 8.59 -15.31 -1.69
CA ALA A 42 9.71 -16.22 -1.88
C ALA A 42 9.38 -17.50 -2.68
N GLN A 43 8.11 -17.85 -2.83
CA GLN A 43 7.65 -18.99 -3.63
C GLN A 43 7.28 -18.58 -5.06
N GLY A 44 7.42 -17.29 -5.41
CA GLY A 44 7.03 -16.76 -6.72
C GLY A 44 5.54 -16.48 -6.85
N THR A 45 4.76 -16.56 -5.77
CA THR A 45 3.33 -16.23 -5.81
C THR A 45 3.19 -14.71 -5.78
N VAL A 46 2.46 -14.13 -6.73
CA VAL A 46 2.15 -12.70 -6.73
C VAL A 46 1.29 -12.36 -5.51
N ILE A 47 1.81 -11.48 -4.65
CA ILE A 47 1.15 -11.07 -3.39
C ILE A 47 0.59 -9.65 -3.43
N GLY A 48 0.88 -8.92 -4.50
CA GLY A 48 0.34 -7.57 -4.70
C GLY A 48 1.06 -6.80 -5.78
N HIS A 49 0.59 -5.60 -6.03
CA HIS A 49 1.14 -4.67 -7.01
C HIS A 49 1.37 -3.32 -6.35
N VAL A 50 2.57 -2.76 -6.54
CA VAL A 50 2.84 -1.36 -6.21
C VAL A 50 2.47 -0.52 -7.42
N TRP A 51 1.77 0.59 -7.23
CA TRP A 51 1.39 1.49 -8.31
C TRP A 51 1.74 2.94 -8.01
N ALA A 52 1.95 3.71 -9.07
CA ALA A 52 2.23 5.14 -9.05
C ALA A 52 1.35 5.84 -10.10
N GLY A 53 0.71 6.96 -9.73
CA GLY A 53 0.05 7.85 -10.67
C GLY A 53 1.07 8.50 -11.60
N ALA A 54 0.73 8.59 -12.89
CA ALA A 54 1.65 9.11 -13.90
C ALA A 54 1.83 10.63 -13.82
N SER A 55 0.78 11.35 -13.40
CA SER A 55 0.71 12.82 -13.49
C SER A 55 0.42 13.51 -12.15
N ASP A 56 0.26 12.74 -11.08
CA ASP A 56 -0.08 13.25 -9.75
C ASP A 56 0.79 12.60 -8.66
N ASP A 57 0.63 13.10 -7.44
CA ASP A 57 1.36 12.65 -6.26
C ASP A 57 0.65 11.46 -5.59
N ALA A 58 0.14 10.51 -6.38
CA ALA A 58 -0.57 9.34 -5.89
C ALA A 58 0.24 8.06 -6.07
N ALA A 59 0.19 7.18 -5.08
CA ALA A 59 0.84 5.87 -5.13
C ALA A 59 0.21 4.94 -4.09
N GLY A 60 0.33 3.63 -4.32
CA GLY A 60 -0.25 2.70 -3.38
C GLY A 60 0.04 1.25 -3.68
N TRP A 61 -0.78 0.40 -3.05
CA TRP A 61 -0.69 -1.04 -3.11
C TRP A 61 -2.07 -1.61 -3.47
N VAL A 62 -2.10 -2.60 -4.36
CA VAL A 62 -3.28 -3.40 -4.68
C VAL A 62 -2.98 -4.86 -4.34
N VAL A 63 -3.95 -5.52 -3.72
CA VAL A 63 -3.84 -6.91 -3.24
C VAL A 63 -4.76 -7.81 -4.09
N PRO A 64 -4.25 -8.90 -4.68
CA PRO A 64 -5.08 -9.96 -5.25
C PRO A 64 -6.05 -10.57 -4.23
N PRO A 65 -7.26 -10.97 -4.63
CA PRO A 65 -8.16 -11.70 -3.75
C PRO A 65 -7.59 -13.10 -3.40
N GLY A 66 -8.07 -13.70 -2.30
CA GLY A 66 -7.76 -15.09 -1.97
C GLY A 66 -6.35 -15.38 -1.45
N LEU A 67 -5.54 -14.37 -1.15
CA LEU A 67 -4.20 -14.58 -0.63
C LEU A 67 -4.20 -15.14 0.81
N PRO A 68 -3.24 -16.03 1.14
CA PRO A 68 -3.10 -16.58 2.49
C PRO A 68 -2.58 -15.50 3.47
N PRO A 69 -2.84 -15.63 4.78
CA PRO A 69 -2.42 -14.64 5.78
C PRO A 69 -0.92 -14.29 5.76
N ARG A 70 -0.05 -15.24 5.38
CA ARG A 70 1.40 -15.02 5.26
C ARG A 70 1.77 -13.91 4.26
N SER A 71 0.95 -13.70 3.23
CA SER A 71 1.18 -12.68 2.18
C SER A 71 1.07 -11.25 2.72
N VAL A 72 0.34 -11.04 3.81
CA VAL A 72 0.22 -9.72 4.46
C VAL A 72 1.57 -9.26 5.02
N ASN A 73 2.32 -10.17 5.64
CA ASN A 73 3.63 -9.86 6.22
C ASN A 73 4.66 -9.53 5.13
N ALA A 74 4.63 -10.27 4.02
CA ALA A 74 5.49 -10.04 2.87
C ALA A 74 5.18 -8.70 2.17
N GLY A 75 3.92 -8.26 2.13
CA GLY A 75 3.52 -6.95 1.58
C GLY A 75 3.87 -5.74 2.46
N ALA A 76 4.14 -5.94 3.76
CA ALA A 76 4.29 -4.84 4.70
C ALA A 76 5.54 -3.97 4.46
N SER A 77 6.62 -4.50 3.90
CA SER A 77 7.82 -3.73 3.56
C SER A 77 7.55 -2.74 2.42
N TRP A 78 6.74 -3.13 1.44
CA TRP A 78 6.37 -2.30 0.28
C TRP A 78 5.56 -1.06 0.68
N LEU A 79 4.64 -1.21 1.64
CA LEU A 79 3.94 -0.07 2.23
C LEU A 79 4.89 0.89 2.96
N ARG A 80 5.97 0.38 3.58
CA ARG A 80 6.99 1.22 4.20
C ARG A 80 7.87 1.90 3.15
N ALA A 81 8.17 1.22 2.04
CA ALA A 81 8.90 1.81 0.92
C ALA A 81 8.15 3.00 0.30
N LEU A 82 6.83 2.90 0.15
CA LEU A 82 5.97 4.02 -0.27
C LEU A 82 6.10 5.22 0.68
N ARG A 83 6.01 5.00 2.00
CA ARG A 83 6.18 6.07 2.99
C ARG A 83 7.59 6.67 2.97
N SER A 84 8.61 5.82 2.82
CA SER A 84 10.02 6.23 2.73
C SER A 84 10.25 7.11 1.51
N GLY A 85 9.76 6.70 0.33
CA GLY A 85 9.86 7.51 -0.88
C GLY A 85 9.17 8.85 -0.74
N LYS A 86 7.98 8.89 -0.11
CA LYS A 86 7.29 10.15 0.15
C LYS A 86 8.08 11.04 1.11
N ALA A 87 8.62 10.48 2.19
CA ALA A 87 9.45 11.22 3.15
C ALA A 87 10.75 11.75 2.52
N ARG A 88 11.29 11.05 1.51
CA ARG A 88 12.43 11.48 0.69
C ARG A 88 12.06 12.53 -0.37
N GLY A 89 10.77 12.89 -0.51
CA GLY A 89 10.31 13.83 -1.53
C GLY A 89 10.36 13.28 -2.95
N LEU A 90 10.39 11.96 -3.14
CA LEU A 90 10.39 11.36 -4.46
C LEU A 90 9.02 11.52 -5.15
N ALA A 91 9.05 11.70 -6.46
CA ALA A 91 7.87 11.47 -7.28
C ALA A 91 7.46 9.98 -7.22
N PRO A 92 6.16 9.65 -7.26
CA PRO A 92 5.68 8.26 -7.27
C PRO A 92 6.36 7.37 -8.31
N THR A 93 6.50 7.85 -9.54
CA THR A 93 7.11 7.11 -10.66
C THR A 93 8.62 6.91 -10.49
N ALA A 94 9.32 7.87 -9.88
CA ALA A 94 10.74 7.74 -9.53
C ALA A 94 10.95 6.66 -8.47
N LEU A 95 10.12 6.63 -7.42
CA LEU A 95 10.14 5.55 -6.44
C LEU A 95 9.85 4.20 -7.11
N LEU A 96 8.83 4.14 -7.98
CA LEU A 96 8.47 2.90 -8.67
C LEU A 96 9.63 2.36 -9.53
N ALA A 97 10.39 3.25 -10.17
CA ALA A 97 11.59 2.87 -10.91
C ALA A 97 12.70 2.32 -9.99
N GLU A 98 12.95 2.92 -8.81
CA GLU A 98 13.89 2.37 -7.82
C GLU A 98 13.46 0.96 -7.36
N LEU A 99 12.16 0.79 -7.08
CA LEU A 99 11.60 -0.50 -6.67
C LEU A 99 11.72 -1.57 -7.75
N ALA A 100 11.54 -1.21 -9.02
CA ALA A 100 11.74 -2.12 -10.15
C ALA A 100 13.20 -2.57 -10.32
N GLN A 101 14.17 -1.85 -9.75
CA GLN A 101 15.58 -2.24 -9.67
C GLN A 101 15.93 -3.03 -8.40
N GLY A 102 14.92 -3.44 -7.63
CA GLY A 102 15.09 -4.28 -6.45
C GLY A 102 15.44 -3.52 -5.16
N ALA A 103 15.25 -2.20 -5.12
CA ALA A 103 15.59 -1.38 -3.94
C ALA A 103 14.89 -1.78 -2.63
N ASN A 104 13.82 -2.60 -2.68
CA ASN A 104 13.08 -3.09 -1.52
C ASN A 104 13.00 -4.62 -1.46
N ASP A 105 13.70 -5.32 -2.36
CA ASP A 105 13.73 -6.78 -2.40
C ASP A 105 14.36 -7.34 -1.12
N ASN A 106 13.81 -8.44 -0.64
CA ASN A 106 14.26 -9.13 0.57
C ASN A 106 13.85 -10.60 0.54
N GLU A 107 14.21 -11.35 1.58
CA GLU A 107 13.92 -12.79 1.68
C GLU A 107 12.42 -13.16 1.63
N LEU A 108 11.52 -12.24 1.99
CA LEU A 108 10.08 -12.51 2.02
C LEU A 108 9.38 -12.16 0.70
N SER A 109 9.91 -11.19 -0.05
CA SER A 109 9.27 -10.69 -1.26
C SER A 109 10.21 -9.87 -2.12
N HIS A 110 9.94 -9.84 -3.43
CA HIS A 110 10.72 -9.12 -4.41
C HIS A 110 9.84 -8.57 -5.54
N ALA A 111 10.32 -7.53 -6.22
CA ALA A 111 9.72 -7.05 -7.46
C ALA A 111 9.87 -8.14 -8.55
N VAL A 112 8.78 -8.46 -9.25
CA VAL A 112 8.83 -9.42 -10.36
C VAL A 112 9.57 -8.77 -11.53
N PRO A 113 10.70 -9.35 -12.00
CA PRO A 113 11.49 -8.77 -13.08
C PRO A 113 10.66 -8.58 -14.35
N GLY A 114 10.77 -7.41 -14.97
CA GLY A 114 10.05 -7.08 -16.21
C GLY A 114 8.54 -6.85 -16.06
N SER A 115 8.00 -6.85 -14.84
CA SER A 115 6.56 -6.63 -14.60
C SER A 115 6.12 -5.17 -14.64
N LEU A 116 7.06 -4.21 -14.68
CA LEU A 116 6.75 -2.78 -14.73
C LEU A 116 5.99 -2.45 -16.03
N THR A 117 4.74 -2.03 -15.89
CA THR A 117 3.87 -1.71 -17.03
C THR A 117 2.80 -0.70 -16.62
N GLU A 118 1.97 -0.26 -17.58
CA GLU A 118 0.92 0.73 -17.35
C GLU A 118 -0.49 0.09 -17.29
N ALA A 119 -1.38 0.79 -16.59
CA ALA A 119 -2.81 0.58 -16.65
C ALA A 119 -3.52 1.91 -16.91
N PRO A 120 -4.62 1.93 -17.68
CA PRO A 120 -5.29 3.16 -18.08
C PRO A 120 -5.94 3.91 -16.89
N SER A 121 -6.16 3.22 -15.76
CA SER A 121 -6.62 3.81 -14.50
C SER A 121 -6.33 2.90 -13.32
N LEU A 122 -6.41 3.44 -12.10
CA LEU A 122 -6.35 2.65 -10.87
C LEU A 122 -7.51 1.63 -10.77
N ALA A 123 -8.68 1.95 -11.33
CA ALA A 123 -9.80 1.02 -11.38
C ALA A 123 -9.50 -0.19 -12.27
N ALA A 124 -8.96 0.05 -13.48
CA ALA A 124 -8.58 -1.01 -14.40
C ALA A 124 -7.48 -1.93 -13.81
N LEU A 125 -6.54 -1.35 -13.05
CA LEU A 125 -5.55 -2.15 -12.31
C LEU A 125 -6.21 -3.07 -11.28
N ARG A 126 -7.17 -2.56 -10.49
CA ARG A 126 -7.88 -3.36 -9.49
C ARG A 126 -8.71 -4.47 -10.11
N GLU A 127 -9.39 -4.20 -11.22
CA GLU A 127 -10.17 -5.18 -11.97
C GLU A 127 -9.27 -6.30 -12.50
N ARG A 128 -8.12 -5.96 -13.10
CA ARG A 128 -7.14 -6.93 -13.57
C ARG A 128 -6.65 -7.83 -12.44
N VAL A 129 -6.21 -7.23 -11.33
CA VAL A 129 -5.70 -7.96 -10.16
C VAL A 129 -6.78 -8.80 -9.46
N ALA A 130 -8.06 -8.48 -9.64
CA ALA A 130 -9.17 -9.27 -9.11
C ALA A 130 -9.62 -10.41 -10.04
N GLY A 131 -9.30 -10.34 -11.33
CA GLY A 131 -9.70 -11.31 -12.36
C GLY A 131 -8.64 -12.36 -12.72
N ASP A 132 -7.39 -12.14 -12.32
CA ASP A 132 -6.30 -13.13 -12.36
C ASP A 132 -6.38 -14.12 -11.17
#